data_AF-A0A9E0GJW5-F1
#
_entry.id   AF-A0A9E0GJW5-F1
#
_cell.length_a   1.000
_cell.length_b   1.000
_cell.length_c   1.000
_cell.angle_alpha   90.00
_cell.angle_beta   90.00
_cell.angle_gamma   90.00
#
_symmetry.space_group_name_H-M   'P 1'
#
loop_
_entity.id
_entity.type
_entity.pdbx_description
1 polymer ?
#
loop_
_entity_poly.entity_id
_entity_poly.type
_entity_poly.pdbx_seq_one_letter_code
_entity_poly.pdbx_strand_id
1 'polypeptide(L)'
;MTIAVACCLADGIIMGADSAITITGVLETPEGRHAGVLKVYNDADKLFSLHDLPVGIVTFGLASLGKRTVQSYIREFEHSNKESNMESWSIEKLSRELWRFFETRYREELGKTVALDSGIPYSEVEPAELPILGFMVGGFGPEEHLPELWEVIINSREEDKGVTQKREPGNFGSDWGGQIEGVIRFHKGFSFPGLQEIITAILKHHNLEMTSSLNEEIIQIIRSVEYMIPWDGMPLQQGVDYVKFCLDIMINQTKFVVGAPTCGGNVRIAVIRQNEGFRSVADNNFEVRRI
;
A
#
# COMPACT_ATOMS: atom_id res chain seq x y z
N MET A 1 -7.50 0.73 -6.11
CA MET A 1 -8.04 0.90 -4.74
C MET A 1 -7.85 -0.40 -4.00
N THR A 2 -7.18 -0.35 -2.85
CA THR A 2 -6.67 -1.49 -2.09
C THR A 2 -6.41 -1.03 -0.66
N ILE A 3 -6.56 -1.90 0.32
CA ILE A 3 -5.89 -1.75 1.63
C ILE A 3 -4.70 -2.72 1.65
N ALA A 4 -3.52 -2.20 1.95
CA ALA A 4 -2.33 -2.98 2.23
C ALA A 4 -1.86 -2.70 3.66
N VAL A 5 -1.46 -3.74 4.38
CA VAL A 5 -1.00 -3.66 5.77
C VAL A 5 0.29 -4.44 5.91
N ALA A 6 1.28 -3.86 6.58
CA ALA A 6 2.47 -4.55 7.06
C ALA A 6 2.57 -4.36 8.58
N CYS A 7 2.93 -5.41 9.31
CA CYS A 7 3.14 -5.40 10.75
C CYS A 7 4.47 -6.09 11.07
N CYS A 8 5.48 -5.30 11.42
CA CYS A 8 6.81 -5.74 11.81
C CYS A 8 6.87 -5.98 13.31
N LEU A 9 7.14 -7.22 13.71
CA LEU A 9 7.30 -7.66 15.10
C LEU A 9 8.67 -8.34 15.28
N ALA A 10 9.06 -8.60 16.52
CA ALA A 10 10.35 -9.24 16.82
C ALA A 10 10.51 -10.62 16.16
N ASP A 11 9.43 -11.40 16.08
CA ASP A 11 9.45 -12.77 15.56
C ASP A 11 9.20 -12.89 14.04
N GLY A 12 8.92 -11.78 13.36
CA GLY A 12 8.52 -11.80 11.95
C GLY A 12 7.76 -10.58 11.47
N ILE A 13 7.52 -10.54 10.17
CA ILE A 13 6.65 -9.54 9.55
C ILE A 13 5.40 -10.21 9.02
N ILE A 14 4.25 -9.62 9.31
CA ILE A 14 2.95 -10.03 8.77
C ILE A 14 2.54 -9.01 7.72
N MET A 15 2.19 -9.48 6.53
CA MET A 15 1.68 -8.63 5.45
C MET A 15 0.31 -9.09 5.01
N GLY A 16 -0.56 -8.16 4.65
CA GLY A 16 -1.88 -8.50 4.16
C GLY A 16 -2.52 -7.46 3.25
N ALA A 17 -3.43 -7.92 2.41
CA ALA A 17 -4.23 -7.08 1.52
C ALA A 17 -5.61 -7.67 1.26
N ASP A 18 -6.54 -6.81 0.85
CA ASP A 18 -7.81 -7.23 0.26
C ASP A 18 -7.62 -7.69 -1.20
N SER A 19 -8.62 -8.35 -1.80
CA SER A 19 -8.55 -8.87 -3.16
C SER A 19 -9.41 -8.11 -4.18
N ALA A 20 -9.96 -6.95 -3.82
CA ALA A 20 -10.78 -6.17 -4.74
C ALA A 20 -9.94 -5.43 -5.81
N ILE A 21 -10.35 -5.48 -7.07
CA ILE A 21 -9.91 -4.59 -8.14
C ILE A 21 -11.11 -3.78 -8.58
N THR A 22 -10.94 -2.46 -8.58
CA THR A 22 -11.95 -1.54 -9.11
C THR A 22 -11.56 -1.08 -10.51
N ILE A 23 -12.49 -1.25 -11.46
CA ILE A 23 -12.40 -0.75 -12.82
C ILE A 23 -13.21 0.53 -12.92
N THR A 24 -12.55 1.61 -13.32
CA THR A 24 -13.17 2.91 -13.57
C THR A 24 -13.18 3.21 -15.06
N GLY A 25 -14.14 4.00 -15.52
CA GLY A 25 -14.21 4.43 -16.90
C GLY A 25 -15.45 5.27 -17.17
N VAL A 26 -15.68 5.54 -18.46
CA VAL A 26 -16.85 6.29 -18.94
C VAL A 26 -17.77 5.34 -19.68
N LEU A 27 -19.02 5.25 -19.24
CA LEU A 27 -20.08 4.51 -19.93
C LEU A 27 -20.90 5.49 -20.77
N GLU A 28 -21.00 5.22 -22.08
CA GLU A 28 -21.95 5.92 -22.95
C GLU A 28 -23.30 5.20 -22.88
N THR A 29 -24.33 5.94 -22.48
CA THR A 29 -25.72 5.47 -22.46
C THR A 29 -26.58 6.40 -23.32
N PRO A 30 -27.80 6.00 -23.70
CA PRO A 30 -28.74 6.92 -24.38
C PRO A 30 -29.03 8.21 -23.60
N GLU A 31 -28.83 8.21 -22.28
CA GLU A 31 -29.06 9.35 -21.37
C GLU A 31 -27.82 10.25 -21.23
N GLY A 32 -26.67 9.83 -21.78
CA GLY A 32 -25.43 10.59 -21.78
C GLY A 32 -24.21 9.78 -21.36
N ARG A 33 -23.10 10.50 -21.14
CA ARG A 33 -21.82 9.94 -20.68
C ARG A 33 -21.75 9.97 -19.17
N HIS A 34 -21.53 8.81 -18.56
CA HIS A 34 -21.39 8.67 -17.11
C HIS A 34 -20.00 8.14 -16.77
N ALA A 35 -19.18 8.96 -16.11
CA ALA A 35 -17.90 8.54 -15.57
C ALA A 35 -18.09 7.94 -14.17
N GLY A 36 -17.40 6.85 -13.85
CA GLY A 36 -17.46 6.26 -12.53
C GLY A 36 -16.84 4.86 -12.43
N VAL A 37 -17.19 4.16 -11.35
CA VAL A 37 -16.84 2.75 -11.17
C VAL A 37 -17.72 1.91 -12.08
N LEU A 38 -17.09 1.22 -13.03
CA LEU A 38 -17.77 0.31 -13.95
C LEU A 38 -17.97 -1.07 -13.31
N LYS A 39 -16.96 -1.57 -12.58
CA LYS A 39 -17.00 -2.90 -11.98
C LYS A 39 -16.01 -3.04 -10.82
N VAL A 40 -16.35 -3.92 -9.87
CA VAL A 40 -15.41 -4.44 -8.87
C VAL A 40 -15.33 -5.96 -9.01
N TYR A 41 -14.11 -6.49 -9.04
CA TYR A 41 -13.80 -7.93 -8.98
C TYR A 41 -13.08 -8.24 -7.67
N ASN A 42 -13.28 -9.42 -7.08
CA ASN A 42 -12.91 -9.69 -5.68
C ASN A 42 -11.88 -10.82 -5.48
N ASP A 43 -11.02 -11.09 -6.46
CA ASP A 43 -10.13 -12.25 -6.44
C ASP A 43 -8.73 -11.95 -7.02
N ALA A 44 -8.27 -10.70 -6.88
CA ALA A 44 -6.93 -10.34 -7.30
C ALA A 44 -5.90 -10.63 -6.21
N ASP A 45 -4.71 -11.09 -6.63
CA ASP A 45 -3.58 -11.18 -5.72
C ASP A 45 -2.86 -9.84 -5.65
N LYS A 46 -2.53 -9.44 -4.44
CA LYS A 46 -1.78 -8.20 -4.14
C LYS A 46 -0.65 -8.43 -3.15
N LEU A 47 -0.41 -9.68 -2.78
CA LEU A 47 0.59 -10.12 -1.82
C LEU A 47 1.40 -11.26 -2.46
N PHE A 48 2.71 -11.12 -2.45
CA PHE A 48 3.63 -11.95 -3.24
C PHE A 48 4.87 -12.32 -2.42
N SER A 49 5.40 -13.51 -2.66
CA SER A 49 6.71 -13.96 -2.18
C SER A 49 7.77 -13.69 -3.23
N LEU A 50 8.93 -13.15 -2.86
CA LEU A 50 10.03 -12.98 -3.80
C LEU A 50 10.94 -14.22 -3.80
N HIS A 51 10.66 -15.18 -4.67
CA HIS A 51 11.34 -16.49 -4.71
C HIS A 51 11.31 -17.21 -3.35
N ASP A 52 12.42 -17.88 -3.00
CA ASP A 52 12.65 -18.55 -1.73
C ASP A 52 13.27 -17.61 -0.68
N LEU A 53 13.34 -16.30 -0.97
CA LEU A 53 13.81 -15.32 0.00
C LEU A 53 12.78 -15.13 1.12
N PRO A 54 13.23 -14.81 2.35
CA PRO A 54 12.34 -14.38 3.43
C PRO A 54 11.88 -12.93 3.21
N VAL A 55 11.29 -12.66 2.04
CA VAL A 55 10.83 -11.34 1.60
C VAL A 55 9.42 -11.43 1.00
N GLY A 56 8.53 -10.60 1.51
CA GLY A 56 7.18 -10.39 0.98
C GLY A 56 7.04 -9.02 0.30
N ILE A 57 6.18 -8.97 -0.70
CA ILE A 57 5.78 -7.74 -1.39
C ILE A 57 4.26 -7.62 -1.33
N VAL A 58 3.75 -6.50 -0.83
CA VAL A 58 2.32 -6.15 -0.94
C VAL A 58 2.15 -4.87 -1.74
N THR A 59 1.18 -4.84 -2.66
CA THR A 59 0.95 -3.69 -3.57
C THR A 59 -0.36 -2.96 -3.26
N PHE A 60 -0.37 -1.65 -3.50
CA PHE A 60 -1.55 -0.79 -3.35
C PHE A 60 -1.58 0.33 -4.41
N GLY A 61 -2.74 0.98 -4.54
CA GLY A 61 -2.96 2.03 -5.52
C GLY A 61 -3.50 1.47 -6.84
N LEU A 62 -2.77 1.70 -7.94
CA LEU A 62 -3.09 1.19 -9.27
C LEU A 62 -3.15 -0.34 -9.31
N ALA A 63 -4.18 -0.89 -9.95
CA ALA A 63 -4.32 -2.34 -10.16
C ALA A 63 -3.64 -2.82 -11.46
N SER A 64 -3.45 -1.91 -12.41
CA SER A 64 -2.90 -2.18 -13.74
C SER A 64 -2.11 -1.00 -14.28
N LEU A 65 -1.10 -1.29 -15.10
CA LEU A 65 -0.42 -0.34 -15.97
C LEU A 65 -0.72 -0.73 -17.41
N GLY A 66 -1.33 0.20 -18.16
CA GLY A 66 -1.84 -0.10 -19.49
C GLY A 66 -2.81 -1.27 -19.48
N LYS A 67 -2.49 -2.32 -20.25
CA LYS A 67 -3.31 -3.53 -20.39
C LYS A 67 -2.88 -4.69 -19.47
N ARG A 68 -1.86 -4.52 -18.63
CA ARG A 68 -1.36 -5.57 -17.73
C ARG A 68 -1.59 -5.22 -16.27
N THR A 69 -1.97 -6.22 -15.50
CA THR A 69 -2.08 -6.15 -14.04
C THR A 69 -0.71 -5.97 -13.40
N VAL A 70 -0.65 -5.29 -12.24
CA VAL A 70 0.58 -5.20 -11.43
C VAL A 70 1.11 -6.59 -11.04
N GLN A 71 0.22 -7.53 -10.69
CA GLN A 71 0.56 -8.94 -10.44
C GLN A 71 1.42 -9.55 -11.57
N SER A 72 0.98 -9.41 -12.82
CA SER A 72 1.73 -9.91 -13.98
C SER A 72 3.11 -9.27 -14.12
N TYR A 73 3.28 -8.00 -13.75
CA TYR A 73 4.58 -7.33 -13.76
C TYR A 73 5.48 -7.81 -12.62
N ILE A 74 4.93 -8.08 -11.43
CA ILE A 74 5.69 -8.67 -10.31
C ILE A 74 6.25 -10.05 -10.70
N ARG A 75 5.45 -10.90 -11.38
CA ARG A 75 5.94 -12.20 -11.88
C ARG A 75 7.06 -12.07 -12.91
N GLU A 76 7.04 -11.03 -13.74
CA GLU A 76 8.15 -10.74 -14.67
C GLU A 76 9.40 -10.23 -13.93
N PHE A 77 9.20 -9.39 -12.91
CA PHE A 77 10.27 -8.92 -12.03
C PHE A 77 10.96 -10.07 -11.30
N GLU A 78 10.19 -10.99 -10.71
CA GLU A 78 10.68 -12.26 -10.14
C GLU A 78 11.51 -13.02 -11.18
N HIS A 79 10.97 -13.24 -12.39
CA HIS A 79 11.70 -14.00 -13.41
C HIS A 79 13.03 -13.37 -13.85
N SER A 80 13.12 -12.05 -13.80
CA SER A 80 14.30 -11.27 -14.20
C SER A 80 15.39 -11.24 -13.12
N ASN A 81 15.05 -11.53 -11.85
CA ASN A 81 15.92 -11.49 -10.69
C ASN A 81 16.21 -12.88 -10.10
N LYS A 82 16.59 -13.84 -10.95
CA LYS A 82 16.94 -15.21 -10.51
C LYS A 82 18.20 -15.27 -9.64
N GLU A 83 18.27 -16.35 -8.84
CA GLU A 83 19.31 -16.69 -7.85
C GLU A 83 20.76 -16.40 -8.26
N SER A 84 21.13 -16.53 -9.54
CA SER A 84 22.49 -16.24 -10.02
C SER A 84 22.90 -14.76 -9.92
N ASN A 85 21.94 -13.84 -9.70
CA ASN A 85 22.19 -12.41 -9.45
C ASN A 85 22.10 -12.04 -7.95
N MET A 86 21.88 -13.02 -7.05
CA MET A 86 21.56 -12.81 -5.63
C MET A 86 22.71 -13.13 -4.68
N GLU A 87 23.97 -13.23 -5.14
CA GLU A 87 25.13 -13.43 -4.22
C GLU A 87 25.32 -12.28 -3.20
N SER A 88 24.67 -11.12 -3.43
CA SER A 88 24.67 -9.95 -2.53
C SER A 88 23.34 -9.19 -2.62
N TRP A 89 22.26 -9.77 -2.11
CA TRP A 89 20.95 -9.11 -2.03
C TRP A 89 20.74 -8.41 -0.68
N SER A 90 19.93 -7.37 -0.68
CA SER A 90 19.37 -6.74 0.52
C SER A 90 17.96 -6.29 0.19
N ILE A 91 17.12 -6.06 1.20
CA ILE A 91 15.74 -5.61 0.94
C ILE A 91 15.75 -4.21 0.32
N GLU A 92 16.71 -3.35 0.69
CA GLU A 92 16.94 -2.07 0.03
C GLU A 92 17.20 -2.25 -1.48
N LYS A 93 18.18 -3.09 -1.84
CA LYS A 93 18.56 -3.31 -3.24
C LYS A 93 17.38 -3.82 -4.06
N LEU A 94 16.65 -4.80 -3.52
CA LEU A 94 15.44 -5.34 -4.13
C LEU A 94 14.35 -4.27 -4.30
N SER A 95 14.16 -3.41 -3.30
CA SER A 95 13.19 -2.30 -3.35
C SER A 95 13.54 -1.26 -4.42
N ARG A 96 14.84 -0.95 -4.56
CA ARG A 96 15.35 -0.06 -5.60
C ARG A 96 15.23 -0.67 -7.00
N GLU A 97 15.55 -1.94 -7.15
CA GLU A 97 15.37 -2.67 -8.41
C GLU A 97 13.89 -2.75 -8.81
N LEU A 98 12.99 -2.99 -7.85
CA LEU A 98 11.55 -2.97 -8.04
C LEU A 98 11.07 -1.58 -8.50
N TRP A 99 11.55 -0.52 -7.85
CA TRP A 99 11.24 0.86 -8.23
C TRP A 99 11.64 1.14 -9.68
N ARG A 100 12.89 0.85 -10.05
CA ARG A 100 13.40 1.09 -11.42
C ARG A 100 12.61 0.29 -12.46
N PHE A 101 12.29 -0.97 -12.15
CA PHE A 101 11.51 -1.83 -13.02
C PHE A 101 10.12 -1.25 -13.32
N PHE A 102 9.44 -0.74 -12.28
CA PHE A 102 8.10 -0.17 -12.42
C PHE A 102 8.10 1.27 -12.94
N GLU A 103 9.07 2.12 -12.58
CA GLU A 103 9.13 3.52 -13.02
C GLU A 103 9.16 3.62 -14.55
N THR A 104 10.00 2.82 -15.20
CA THR A 104 10.12 2.86 -16.66
C THR A 104 8.79 2.54 -17.33
N ARG A 105 8.10 1.50 -16.85
CA ARG A 105 6.80 1.06 -17.38
C ARG A 105 5.68 2.05 -17.04
N TYR A 106 5.72 2.59 -15.83
CA TYR A 106 4.76 3.58 -15.34
C TYR A 106 4.82 4.85 -16.20
N ARG A 107 6.02 5.37 -16.46
CA ARG A 107 6.24 6.53 -17.33
C ARG A 107 5.81 6.27 -18.76
N GLU A 108 6.11 5.09 -19.32
CA GLU A 108 5.70 4.72 -20.68
C GLU A 108 4.19 4.63 -20.84
N GLU A 109 3.49 4.00 -19.90
CA GLU A 109 2.04 3.79 -20.00
C GLU A 109 1.24 5.06 -19.65
N LEU A 110 1.60 5.77 -18.59
CA LEU A 110 0.91 7.02 -18.24
C LEU A 110 1.29 8.17 -19.15
N GLY A 111 2.50 8.18 -19.72
CA GLY A 111 2.86 9.16 -20.74
C GLY A 111 1.91 9.15 -21.93
N LYS A 112 1.39 7.96 -22.31
CA LYS A 112 0.39 7.82 -23.37
C LYS A 112 -0.96 8.39 -22.95
N THR A 113 -1.45 8.04 -21.75
CA THR A 113 -2.81 8.43 -21.31
C THR A 113 -2.88 9.90 -20.90
N VAL A 114 -1.90 10.41 -20.15
CA VAL A 114 -1.85 11.82 -19.73
C VAL A 114 -1.83 12.74 -20.94
N ALA A 115 -0.96 12.47 -21.92
CA ALA A 115 -0.88 13.28 -23.14
C ALA A 115 -2.20 13.28 -23.93
N LEU A 116 -2.95 12.17 -23.90
CA LEU A 116 -4.26 12.04 -24.55
C LEU A 116 -5.37 12.79 -23.79
N ASP A 117 -5.38 12.72 -22.45
CA ASP A 117 -6.51 13.18 -21.63
C ASP A 117 -6.40 14.66 -21.24
N SER A 118 -5.21 15.13 -20.85
CA SER A 118 -5.00 16.49 -20.33
C SER A 118 -4.31 17.44 -21.31
N GLY A 119 -3.73 16.90 -22.40
CA GLY A 119 -3.00 17.69 -23.39
C GLY A 119 -1.68 18.29 -22.90
N ILE A 120 -1.28 18.01 -21.66
CA ILE A 120 0.00 18.42 -21.10
C ILE A 120 1.00 17.24 -21.11
N PRO A 121 2.30 17.48 -21.34
CA PRO A 121 3.30 16.44 -21.27
C PRO A 121 3.36 15.81 -19.87
N TYR A 122 3.60 14.49 -19.81
CA TYR A 122 3.81 13.79 -18.54
C TYR A 122 4.86 14.46 -17.65
N SER A 123 5.92 15.04 -18.24
CA SER A 123 6.96 15.74 -17.49
C SER A 123 6.47 16.95 -16.71
N GLU A 124 5.33 17.54 -17.07
CA GLU A 124 4.77 18.76 -16.47
C GLU A 124 3.66 18.50 -15.45
N VAL A 125 3.19 17.25 -15.32
CA VAL A 125 2.15 16.90 -14.33
C VAL A 125 2.74 16.83 -12.92
N GLU A 126 2.15 17.51 -11.95
CA GLU A 126 2.63 17.43 -10.58
C GLU A 126 2.54 15.99 -10.04
N PRO A 127 3.58 15.47 -9.33
CA PRO A 127 3.57 14.10 -8.79
C PRO A 127 2.35 13.73 -7.95
N ALA A 128 1.74 14.73 -7.28
CA ALA A 128 0.55 14.57 -6.46
C ALA A 128 -0.73 14.31 -7.27
N GLU A 129 -0.75 14.69 -8.55
CA GLU A 129 -1.87 14.46 -9.47
C GLU A 129 -1.75 13.11 -10.18
N LEU A 130 -0.57 12.50 -10.13
CA LEU A 130 -0.31 11.22 -10.76
C LEU A 130 -0.90 10.06 -9.94
N PRO A 131 -1.50 9.04 -10.59
CA PRO A 131 -2.08 7.90 -9.87
C PRO A 131 -1.04 7.11 -9.08
N ILE A 132 -1.27 6.93 -7.78
CA ILE A 132 -0.30 6.22 -6.93
C ILE A 132 -0.20 4.74 -7.34
N LEU A 133 1.02 4.28 -7.53
CA LEU A 133 1.40 2.86 -7.50
C LEU A 133 2.44 2.69 -6.40
N GLY A 134 2.07 1.91 -5.38
CA GLY A 134 2.89 1.70 -4.19
C GLY A 134 3.10 0.22 -3.88
N PHE A 135 4.21 -0.06 -3.21
CA PHE A 135 4.54 -1.36 -2.66
C PHE A 135 5.10 -1.19 -1.24
N MET A 136 4.83 -2.19 -0.39
CA MET A 136 5.62 -2.43 0.80
C MET A 136 6.40 -3.72 0.59
N VAL A 137 7.72 -3.65 0.75
CA VAL A 137 8.67 -4.75 0.61
C VAL A 137 9.31 -4.99 1.96
N GLY A 138 9.12 -6.16 2.54
CA GLY A 138 9.57 -6.41 3.91
C GLY A 138 9.87 -7.87 4.18
N GLY A 139 10.71 -8.10 5.18
CA GLY A 139 11.28 -9.42 5.40
C GLY A 139 12.54 -9.34 6.24
N PHE A 140 13.43 -10.32 6.05
CA PHE A 140 14.73 -10.40 6.70
C PHE A 140 15.83 -10.22 5.65
N GLY A 141 16.83 -9.39 5.93
CA GLY A 141 18.05 -9.35 5.13
C GLY A 141 18.91 -10.62 5.31
N PRO A 142 19.94 -10.84 4.47
CA PRO A 142 20.90 -11.91 4.71
C PRO A 142 21.56 -11.74 6.09
N GLU A 143 21.64 -12.82 6.86
CA GLU A 143 22.23 -12.84 8.22
C GLU A 143 21.54 -11.92 9.27
N GLU A 144 20.43 -11.26 8.94
CA GLU A 144 19.68 -10.41 9.87
C GLU A 144 18.63 -11.20 10.65
N HIS A 145 18.58 -11.01 11.98
CA HIS A 145 17.63 -11.70 12.85
C HIS A 145 16.36 -10.90 13.16
N LEU A 146 16.30 -9.65 12.72
CA LEU A 146 15.15 -8.77 12.89
C LEU A 146 14.64 -8.31 11.53
N PRO A 147 13.32 -8.17 11.36
CA PRO A 147 12.77 -7.77 10.08
C PRO A 147 12.94 -6.27 9.83
N GLU A 148 12.92 -5.90 8.55
CA GLU A 148 12.84 -4.52 8.10
C GLU A 148 11.72 -4.35 7.05
N LEU A 149 11.31 -3.09 6.83
CA LEU A 149 10.25 -2.73 5.90
C LEU A 149 10.63 -1.50 5.08
N TRP A 150 10.45 -1.62 3.77
CA TRP A 150 10.66 -0.58 2.79
C TRP A 150 9.35 -0.26 2.07
N GLU A 151 9.11 1.03 1.84
CA GLU A 151 8.03 1.54 1.01
C GLU A 151 8.59 2.00 -0.33
N VAL A 152 7.92 1.59 -1.40
CA VAL A 152 8.27 1.90 -2.79
C VAL A 152 7.10 2.61 -3.46
N ILE A 153 7.24 3.91 -3.74
CA ILE A 153 6.26 4.78 -4.39
C ILE A 153 6.78 5.17 -5.77
N ILE A 154 6.08 4.74 -6.82
CA ILE A 154 6.55 4.89 -8.20
C ILE A 154 6.34 6.31 -8.75
N ASN A 155 5.30 7.02 -8.30
CA ASN A 155 4.99 8.36 -8.79
C ASN A 155 5.89 9.47 -8.20
N SER A 156 6.91 9.15 -7.39
CA SER A 156 7.83 10.11 -6.76
C SER A 156 8.82 10.80 -7.72
N ARG A 157 8.93 10.33 -8.98
CA ARG A 157 9.88 10.76 -10.05
C ARG A 157 11.36 10.56 -9.76
N GLU A 158 11.77 10.54 -8.49
CA GLU A 158 13.13 10.29 -8.05
C GLU A 158 13.17 9.04 -7.18
N GLU A 159 14.18 8.18 -7.42
CA GLU A 159 14.33 6.90 -6.73
C GLU A 159 14.47 7.10 -5.21
N ASP A 160 15.33 8.03 -4.77
CA ASP A 160 15.58 8.26 -3.35
C ASP A 160 14.38 8.86 -2.60
N LYS A 161 13.44 9.48 -3.32
CA LYS A 161 12.15 9.91 -2.75
C LYS A 161 11.08 8.81 -2.83
N GLY A 162 11.25 7.87 -3.75
CA GLY A 162 10.33 6.78 -3.99
C GLY A 162 10.61 5.55 -3.16
N VAL A 163 11.85 5.36 -2.70
CA VAL A 163 12.27 4.19 -1.91
C VAL A 163 12.67 4.66 -0.52
N THR A 164 11.87 4.32 0.48
CA THR A 164 12.07 4.77 1.85
C THR A 164 11.99 3.61 2.83
N GLN A 165 12.94 3.54 3.77
CA GLN A 165 12.88 2.57 4.86
C GLN A 165 11.86 3.07 5.90
N LYS A 166 10.81 2.29 6.11
CA LYS A 166 9.75 2.60 7.09
C LYS A 166 10.06 2.06 8.47
N ARG A 167 10.69 0.88 8.49
CA ARG A 167 11.08 0.16 9.70
C ARG A 167 12.49 -0.39 9.52
N GLU A 168 13.43 0.15 10.27
CA GLU A 168 14.75 -0.44 10.47
C GLU A 168 14.66 -1.69 11.37
N PRO A 169 15.65 -2.59 11.33
CA PRO A 169 15.75 -3.70 12.29
C PRO A 169 15.60 -3.22 13.74
N GLY A 170 14.62 -3.76 14.46
CA GLY A 170 14.31 -3.39 15.85
C GLY A 170 13.32 -2.25 16.03
N ASN A 171 12.89 -1.58 14.96
CA ASN A 171 11.77 -0.64 14.97
C ASN A 171 10.47 -1.39 14.65
N PHE A 172 9.71 -1.79 15.67
CA PHE A 172 8.48 -2.57 15.51
C PHE A 172 7.21 -1.72 15.39
N GLY A 173 6.26 -2.21 14.61
CA GLY A 173 4.93 -1.60 14.47
C GLY A 173 4.25 -1.92 13.15
N SER A 174 3.26 -1.11 12.77
CA SER A 174 2.51 -1.29 11.54
C SER A 174 2.58 -0.09 10.60
N ASP A 175 2.51 -0.38 9.30
CA ASP A 175 2.45 0.55 8.18
C ASP A 175 1.32 0.14 7.24
N TRP A 176 0.71 1.13 6.60
CA TRP A 176 -0.52 0.95 5.82
C TRP A 176 -0.45 1.70 4.49
N GLY A 177 -0.90 1.06 3.42
CA GLY A 177 -0.90 1.62 2.07
C GLY A 177 -2.28 1.56 1.40
N GLY A 178 -2.52 2.51 0.49
CA GLY A 178 -3.76 2.60 -0.28
C GLY A 178 -4.90 3.30 0.48
N GLN A 179 -6.06 2.66 0.56
CA GLN A 179 -7.21 3.18 1.31
C GLN A 179 -7.11 2.74 2.76
N ILE A 180 -6.77 3.70 3.62
CA ILE A 180 -6.39 3.45 5.02
C ILE A 180 -7.20 4.27 6.02
N GLU A 181 -8.23 4.99 5.57
CA GLU A 181 -8.94 5.96 6.42
C GLU A 181 -9.50 5.34 7.71
N GLY A 182 -10.08 4.14 7.62
CA GLY A 182 -10.59 3.43 8.80
C GLY A 182 -9.51 3.02 9.77
N VAL A 183 -8.37 2.57 9.24
CA VAL A 183 -7.20 2.22 10.04
C VAL A 183 -6.63 3.46 10.72
N ILE A 184 -6.52 4.59 10.01
CA ILE A 184 -6.12 5.87 10.59
C ILE A 184 -7.10 6.28 11.70
N ARG A 185 -8.41 6.22 11.46
CA ARG A 185 -9.41 6.57 12.48
C ARG A 185 -9.29 5.68 13.71
N PHE A 186 -9.00 4.40 13.54
CA PHE A 186 -8.73 3.51 14.66
C PHE A 186 -7.50 3.96 15.45
N HIS A 187 -6.32 4.10 14.81
CA HIS A 187 -5.09 4.42 15.55
C HIS A 187 -5.01 5.86 16.05
N LYS A 188 -5.46 6.82 15.24
CA LYS A 188 -5.28 8.27 15.44
C LYS A 188 -6.52 8.96 16.01
N GLY A 189 -7.70 8.33 15.93
CA GLY A 189 -8.97 8.90 16.37
C GLY A 189 -9.65 9.84 15.38
N PHE A 190 -9.05 10.13 14.22
CA PHE A 190 -9.58 11.04 13.19
C PHE A 190 -9.23 10.58 11.77
N SER A 191 -9.76 11.25 10.75
CA SER A 191 -9.26 11.13 9.37
C SER A 191 -8.45 12.37 9.00
N PHE A 192 -7.39 12.23 8.19
CA PHE A 192 -6.56 13.37 7.80
C PHE A 192 -7.36 14.51 7.14
N PRO A 193 -8.28 14.25 6.17
CA PRO A 193 -9.08 15.32 5.59
C PRO A 193 -9.96 16.01 6.63
N GLY A 194 -10.62 15.24 7.51
CA GLY A 194 -11.50 15.81 8.54
C GLY A 194 -10.73 16.66 9.55
N LEU A 195 -9.55 16.21 9.98
CA LEU A 195 -8.69 16.99 10.87
C LEU A 195 -8.21 18.28 10.19
N GLN A 196 -7.78 18.20 8.93
CA GLN A 196 -7.32 19.37 8.17
C GLN A 196 -8.45 20.39 8.00
N GLU A 197 -9.68 19.96 7.73
CA GLU A 197 -10.85 20.83 7.65
C GLU A 197 -11.14 21.52 8.99
N ILE A 198 -11.09 20.77 10.10
CA ILE A 198 -11.27 21.30 11.45
C ILE A 198 -10.20 22.37 11.75
N ILE A 199 -8.93 22.06 11.53
CA ILE A 199 -7.81 22.99 11.75
C ILE A 199 -8.00 24.25 10.90
N THR A 200 -8.30 24.10 9.61
CA THR A 200 -8.52 25.22 8.69
C THR A 200 -9.67 26.11 9.15
N ALA A 201 -10.78 25.51 9.61
CA ALA A 201 -11.93 26.24 10.12
C ALA A 201 -11.60 27.02 11.40
N ILE A 202 -10.86 26.41 12.34
CA ILE A 202 -10.42 27.06 13.59
C ILE A 202 -9.50 28.24 13.28
N LEU A 203 -8.46 28.03 12.45
CA LEU A 203 -7.52 29.08 12.07
C LEU A 203 -8.25 30.26 11.42
N LYS A 204 -9.16 29.96 10.48
CA LYS A 204 -9.98 30.98 9.83
C LYS A 204 -10.88 31.74 10.81
N HIS A 205 -11.53 31.04 11.74
CA HIS A 205 -12.43 31.65 12.72
C HIS A 205 -11.69 32.62 13.66
N HIS A 206 -10.45 32.29 14.02
CA HIS A 206 -9.60 33.12 14.89
C HIS A 206 -8.67 34.07 14.12
N ASN A 207 -8.78 34.13 12.79
CA ASN A 207 -7.92 34.92 11.92
C ASN A 207 -6.42 34.66 12.15
N LEU A 208 -6.08 33.39 12.30
CA LEU A 208 -4.73 32.87 12.45
C LEU A 208 -4.26 32.23 11.13
N GLU A 209 -2.95 32.27 10.90
CA GLU A 209 -2.31 31.54 9.80
C GLU A 209 -1.59 30.31 10.34
N MET A 210 -1.50 29.26 9.52
CA MET A 210 -0.71 28.10 9.86
C MET A 210 0.78 28.44 9.81
N THR A 211 1.47 28.35 10.95
CA THR A 211 2.93 28.49 11.04
C THR A 211 3.58 27.13 11.27
N SER A 212 4.87 26.99 10.94
CA SER A 212 5.60 25.72 11.17
C SER A 212 5.60 25.30 12.65
N SER A 213 5.78 26.26 13.57
CA SER A 213 5.76 26.00 15.01
C SER A 213 4.38 25.53 15.49
N LEU A 214 3.30 26.13 14.99
CA LEU A 214 1.94 25.71 15.35
C LEU A 214 1.63 24.33 14.78
N ASN A 215 2.07 24.05 13.55
CA ASN A 215 1.91 22.73 12.94
C ASN A 215 2.64 21.64 13.75
N GLU A 216 3.86 21.91 14.20
CA GLU A 216 4.62 21.01 15.07
C GLU A 216 3.91 20.76 16.41
N GLU A 217 3.35 21.81 17.02
CA GLU A 217 2.58 21.70 18.26
C GLU A 217 1.31 20.84 18.07
N ILE A 218 0.57 21.06 16.98
CA ILE A 218 -0.60 20.24 16.62
C ILE A 218 -0.20 18.77 16.46
N ILE A 219 0.91 18.50 15.75
CA ILE A 219 1.43 17.13 15.55
C ILE A 219 1.79 16.49 16.89
N GLN A 220 2.42 17.24 17.81
CA GLN A 220 2.76 16.75 19.16
C GLN A 220 1.50 16.39 19.97
N ILE A 221 0.47 17.25 19.95
CA ILE A 221 -0.81 17.01 20.63
C ILE A 221 -1.49 15.76 20.07
N ILE A 222 -1.56 15.66 18.74
CA ILE A 222 -2.13 14.48 18.06
C ILE A 222 -1.44 13.20 18.50
N ARG A 223 -0.10 13.18 18.50
CA ARG A 223 0.68 12.01 18.92
C ARG A 223 0.40 11.59 20.36
N SER A 224 0.08 12.54 21.25
CA SER A 224 -0.20 12.27 22.66
C SER A 224 -1.52 11.53 22.92
N VAL A 225 -2.44 11.51 21.94
CA VAL A 225 -3.78 10.89 22.08
C VAL A 225 -3.97 9.65 21.22
N GLU A 226 -2.94 9.22 20.48
CA GLU A 226 -2.98 8.01 19.67
C GLU A 226 -3.05 6.75 20.55
N TYR A 227 -3.68 5.68 20.04
CA TYR A 227 -3.60 4.40 20.74
C TYR A 227 -2.14 3.93 20.79
N MET A 228 -1.66 3.71 22.01
CA MET A 228 -0.38 3.06 22.24
C MET A 228 -0.54 1.55 22.14
N ILE A 229 0.22 0.94 21.23
CA ILE A 229 0.28 -0.51 21.06
C ILE A 229 1.69 -0.97 21.41
N PRO A 230 1.85 -1.93 22.36
CA PRO A 230 3.15 -2.44 22.74
C PRO A 230 3.64 -3.48 21.71
N TRP A 231 4.15 -3.00 20.57
CA TRP A 231 4.60 -3.85 19.46
C TRP A 231 5.70 -4.83 19.85
N ASP A 232 6.66 -4.38 20.66
CA ASP A 232 7.84 -5.16 21.06
C ASP A 232 7.50 -6.45 21.81
N GLY A 233 6.35 -6.46 22.52
CA GLY A 233 5.87 -7.61 23.28
C GLY A 233 4.74 -8.39 22.58
N MET A 234 4.37 -8.03 21.35
CA MET A 234 3.25 -8.63 20.64
C MET A 234 3.65 -9.97 20.02
N PRO A 235 3.00 -11.09 20.38
CA PRO A 235 3.26 -12.38 19.75
C PRO A 235 2.84 -12.39 18.28
N LEU A 236 3.53 -13.18 17.46
CA LEU A 236 3.32 -13.24 16.00
C LEU A 236 1.85 -13.52 15.59
N GLN A 237 1.15 -14.41 16.31
CA GLN A 237 -0.27 -14.69 16.05
C GLN A 237 -1.16 -13.46 16.30
N GLN A 238 -0.86 -12.65 17.31
CA GLN A 238 -1.57 -11.40 17.55
C GLN A 238 -1.29 -10.38 16.44
N GLY A 239 -0.10 -10.41 15.84
CA GLY A 239 0.20 -9.67 14.62
C GLY A 239 -0.70 -10.08 13.45
N VAL A 240 -0.94 -11.38 13.26
CA VAL A 240 -1.87 -11.89 12.24
C VAL A 240 -3.29 -11.39 12.49
N ASP A 241 -3.76 -11.48 13.73
CA ASP A 241 -5.10 -11.04 14.12
C ASP A 241 -5.25 -9.51 13.94
N TYR A 242 -4.21 -8.75 14.26
CA TYR A 242 -4.15 -7.30 14.05
C TYR A 242 -4.20 -6.93 12.55
N VAL A 243 -3.40 -7.59 11.70
CA VAL A 243 -3.44 -7.37 10.24
C VAL A 243 -4.82 -7.67 9.69
N LYS A 244 -5.43 -8.80 10.09
CA LYS A 244 -6.80 -9.15 9.71
C LYS A 244 -7.79 -8.07 10.15
N PHE A 245 -7.67 -7.58 11.38
CA PHE A 245 -8.53 -6.54 11.93
C PHE A 245 -8.45 -5.25 11.11
N CYS A 246 -7.25 -4.79 10.72
CA CYS A 246 -7.09 -3.62 9.85
C CYS A 246 -7.74 -3.80 8.47
N LEU A 247 -7.61 -4.98 7.87
CA LEU A 247 -8.28 -5.31 6.60
C LEU A 247 -9.80 -5.30 6.76
N ASP A 248 -10.32 -5.92 7.81
CA ASP A 248 -11.75 -5.98 8.10
C ASP A 248 -12.35 -4.58 8.35
N ILE A 249 -11.61 -3.68 9.02
CA ILE A 249 -12.04 -2.28 9.21
C ILE A 249 -12.32 -1.65 7.85
N MET A 250 -11.37 -1.73 6.92
CA MET A 250 -11.52 -1.08 5.61
C MET A 250 -12.60 -1.75 4.76
N ILE A 251 -12.64 -3.08 4.74
CA ILE A 251 -13.67 -3.84 4.02
C ILE A 251 -15.06 -3.50 4.55
N ASN A 252 -15.22 -3.33 5.86
CA ASN A 252 -16.52 -3.00 6.44
C ASN A 252 -16.85 -1.51 6.29
N GLN A 253 -15.89 -0.61 6.46
CA GLN A 253 -16.12 0.83 6.28
C GLN A 253 -16.63 1.13 4.86
N THR A 254 -15.97 0.58 3.84
CA THR A 254 -16.33 0.84 2.42
C THR A 254 -17.73 0.32 2.04
N LYS A 255 -18.35 -0.53 2.85
CA LYS A 255 -19.75 -0.96 2.67
C LYS A 255 -20.77 0.09 3.14
N PHE A 256 -20.40 0.94 4.09
CA PHE A 256 -21.34 1.85 4.76
C PHE A 256 -21.12 3.33 4.40
N VAL A 257 -19.92 3.71 3.98
CA VAL A 257 -19.63 5.07 3.53
C VAL A 257 -20.06 5.28 2.09
N VAL A 258 -20.27 6.55 1.69
CA VAL A 258 -20.61 6.91 0.32
C VAL A 258 -19.48 6.51 -0.63
N GLY A 259 -19.83 5.77 -1.68
CA GLY A 259 -18.89 5.29 -2.69
C GLY A 259 -19.13 3.83 -3.04
N ALA A 260 -18.29 3.30 -3.94
CA ALA A 260 -18.28 1.87 -4.20
C ALA A 260 -17.54 1.13 -3.07
N PRO A 261 -17.85 -0.17 -2.83
CA PRO A 261 -17.08 -1.02 -1.93
C PRO A 261 -15.74 -1.38 -2.55
N THR A 262 -14.76 -0.49 -2.42
CA THR A 262 -13.49 -0.53 -3.16
C THR A 262 -12.40 -1.33 -2.48
N CYS A 263 -12.64 -1.75 -1.23
CA CYS A 263 -11.89 -2.79 -0.53
C CYS A 263 -12.84 -3.97 -0.30
N GLY A 264 -12.41 -5.19 -0.62
CA GLY A 264 -13.30 -6.34 -0.53
C GLY A 264 -12.68 -7.67 -0.96
N GLY A 265 -13.55 -8.66 -1.07
CA GLY A 265 -13.17 -10.03 -1.38
C GLY A 265 -12.49 -10.75 -0.21
N ASN A 266 -11.78 -11.82 -0.54
CA ASN A 266 -11.04 -12.61 0.44
C ASN A 266 -9.75 -11.89 0.81
N VAL A 267 -9.49 -11.77 2.11
CA VAL A 267 -8.21 -11.25 2.60
C VAL A 267 -7.10 -12.25 2.30
N ARG A 268 -5.95 -11.72 1.89
CA ARG A 268 -4.70 -12.47 1.77
C ARG A 268 -3.78 -12.01 2.87
N ILE A 269 -3.28 -12.93 3.69
CA ILE A 269 -2.35 -12.63 4.79
C ILE A 269 -1.21 -13.63 4.71
N ALA A 270 0.02 -13.16 4.89
CA ALA A 270 1.19 -14.00 4.99
C ALA A 270 2.04 -13.57 6.19
N VAL A 271 2.74 -14.56 6.73
CA VAL A 271 3.76 -14.41 7.76
C VAL A 271 5.10 -14.70 7.11
N ILE A 272 6.04 -13.78 7.23
CA ILE A 272 7.41 -13.96 6.77
C ILE A 272 8.31 -14.08 8.00
N ARG A 273 9.08 -15.18 8.06
CA ARG A 273 10.07 -15.45 9.11
C ARG A 273 11.43 -15.76 8.47
N GLN A 274 12.52 -15.42 9.16
CA GLN A 274 13.89 -15.64 8.68
C GLN A 274 14.13 -17.06 8.14
N ASN A 275 13.78 -18.07 8.94
CA ASN A 275 14.08 -19.48 8.62
C ASN A 275 12.99 -20.19 7.81
N GLU A 276 11.78 -19.64 7.76
CA GLU A 276 10.65 -20.29 7.11
C GLU A 276 10.21 -19.63 5.82
N GLY A 277 10.82 -18.49 5.50
CA GLY A 277 10.47 -17.67 4.35
C GLY A 277 9.05 -17.12 4.47
N PHE A 278 8.43 -16.93 3.32
CA PHE A 278 7.05 -16.49 3.17
C PHE A 278 6.08 -17.67 3.35
N ARG A 279 5.11 -17.53 4.26
CA ARG A 279 4.02 -18.49 4.44
C ARG A 279 2.66 -17.81 4.44
N SER A 280 1.78 -18.23 3.53
CA SER A 280 0.38 -17.78 3.54
C SER A 280 -0.35 -18.34 4.77
N VAL A 281 -1.20 -17.52 5.39
CA VAL A 281 -2.05 -17.93 6.54
C VAL A 281 -3.24 -18.78 6.06
N ALA A 282 -3.64 -18.63 4.80
CA ALA A 282 -4.72 -19.41 4.19
C ALA A 282 -4.38 -19.85 2.75
N ASP A 283 -4.99 -20.95 2.31
CA ASP A 283 -4.83 -21.45 0.95
C ASP A 283 -5.54 -20.55 -0.06
N ASN A 284 -4.84 -20.25 -1.17
CA ASN A 284 -5.31 -19.38 -2.23
C ASN A 284 -5.72 -20.18 -3.48
N ASN A 285 -6.44 -21.28 -3.31
CA ASN A 285 -6.81 -22.16 -4.42
C ASN A 285 -7.91 -21.55 -5.30
N PHE A 286 -7.79 -21.76 -6.61
CA PHE A 286 -8.86 -21.46 -7.56
C PHE A 286 -9.94 -22.53 -7.47
N GLU A 287 -11.16 -22.12 -7.19
CA GLU A 287 -12.32 -23.00 -7.11
C GLU A 287 -13.47 -22.46 -7.96
N VAL A 288 -14.17 -23.36 -8.66
CA VAL A 288 -15.42 -22.99 -9.34
C VAL A 288 -16.49 -22.79 -8.28
N ARG A 289 -16.80 -21.52 -7.99
CA ARG A 289 -17.86 -21.16 -7.04
C ARG A 289 -19.22 -21.44 -7.67
N ARG A 290 -20.11 -22.11 -6.93
CA ARG A 290 -21.53 -22.15 -7.28
C ARG A 290 -22.12 -20.77 -6.94
N ILE A 291 -22.65 -20.08 -7.95
CA ILE A 291 -23.29 -18.76 -7.85
C ILE A 291 -24.75 -18.95 -7.47
#